data_AF-S0P2F7-F1
#
_entry.id   AF-S0P2F7-F1
#
_cell.length_a   1.000
_cell.length_b   1.000
_cell.length_c   1.000
_cell.angle_alpha   90.00
_cell.angle_beta   90.00
_cell.angle_gamma   90.00
#
_symmetry.space_group_name_H-M   'P 1'
#
loop_
_entity.id
_entity.type
_entity.pdbx_description
1 polymer ?
#
loop_
_entity_poly.entity_id
_entity_poly.type
_entity_poly.pdbx_seq_one_letter_code
_entity_poly.pdbx_strand_id
1 'polypeptide(L)'
;MGNQYIVKWGNILQDNYNYGATISFDEKGSVSYSAPLMSPSLCIKNWYSQKGFHISRNTPYLPLLQPGKRYHLKANLELEETSSIQLKLIFFDRYNEMLDEYYFSTLEDDFVFLEDAVHYEIQLINKHHQWLVFHELVITENTIQEGYQQQSLAPDMYYYTYKKEVNKKVRLIFLMKKNQVQQLRFHEETDYLFCVLDPKKNIDIVAITMLIFNVLLQKNLREVHVEFIKEINYYRLPQAIYQVPIILDQLMGESTNIEATHTQWLAQAQQQVDTMQLAVQVLQQILLRHSK
;
A
#
# COMPACT_ATOMS: atom_id res chain seq x y z
N MET A 1 2.16 7.97 -16.82
CA MET A 1 2.36 7.78 -15.37
C MET A 1 1.13 7.11 -14.79
N GLY A 2 1.30 6.16 -13.86
CA GLY A 2 0.34 5.08 -13.61
C GLY A 2 0.09 4.81 -12.12
N ASN A 3 -0.66 3.75 -11.83
CA ASN A 3 -1.13 3.43 -10.50
C ASN A 3 -0.74 2.03 -10.07
N GLN A 4 -0.60 1.87 -8.75
CA GLN A 4 -0.63 0.58 -8.07
C GLN A 4 -1.75 0.59 -7.04
N TYR A 5 -2.47 -0.52 -6.94
CA TYR A 5 -3.59 -0.70 -6.04
C TYR A 5 -3.32 -1.89 -5.13
N ILE A 6 -3.39 -1.65 -3.83
CA ILE A 6 -3.29 -2.68 -2.79
C ILE A 6 -4.69 -2.93 -2.26
N VAL A 7 -5.23 -4.10 -2.54
CA VAL A 7 -6.58 -4.53 -2.19
C VAL A 7 -6.49 -5.47 -0.98
N LYS A 8 -7.29 -5.17 0.05
CA LYS A 8 -7.41 -5.97 1.27
C LYS A 8 -8.59 -6.94 1.19
N TRP A 9 -8.64 -7.91 2.10
CA TRP A 9 -9.72 -8.90 2.18
C TRP A 9 -11.09 -8.23 2.37
N GLY A 10 -11.11 -7.12 3.09
CA GLY A 10 -12.33 -6.42 3.47
C GLY A 10 -12.95 -6.97 4.77
N ASN A 11 -13.79 -6.15 5.39
CA ASN A 11 -14.28 -6.43 6.75
C ASN A 11 -15.65 -7.13 6.78
N ILE A 12 -16.11 -7.64 5.62
CA ILE A 12 -17.47 -8.17 5.46
C ILE A 12 -17.37 -9.63 5.02
N LEU A 13 -18.11 -10.49 5.73
CA LEU A 13 -18.08 -11.93 5.53
C LEU A 13 -18.97 -12.43 4.39
N GLN A 14 -19.89 -11.59 3.89
CA GLN A 14 -20.89 -11.98 2.88
C GLN A 14 -20.28 -12.41 1.53
N ASP A 15 -19.08 -11.93 1.21
CA ASP A 15 -18.40 -12.24 -0.05
C ASP A 15 -17.38 -13.39 0.11
N ASN A 16 -17.46 -14.13 1.22
CA ASN A 16 -16.62 -15.28 1.54
C ASN A 16 -17.44 -16.57 1.59
N TYR A 17 -16.79 -17.72 1.37
CA TYR A 17 -17.35 -19.00 1.76
C TYR A 17 -17.28 -19.17 3.29
N ASN A 18 -18.41 -19.20 3.98
CA ASN A 18 -18.44 -19.23 5.45
C ASN A 18 -18.80 -20.60 6.05
N TYR A 19 -19.25 -21.56 5.23
CA TYR A 19 -19.78 -22.84 5.75
C TYR A 19 -18.65 -23.72 6.28
N GLY A 20 -18.57 -23.86 7.60
CA GLY A 20 -17.50 -24.61 8.25
C GLY A 20 -16.13 -23.94 8.18
N ALA A 21 -16.10 -22.65 7.81
CA ALA A 21 -14.87 -21.88 7.73
C ALA A 21 -14.54 -21.20 9.06
N THR A 22 -13.27 -21.19 9.43
CA THR A 22 -12.73 -20.36 10.51
C THR A 22 -12.03 -19.15 9.89
N ILE A 23 -12.43 -17.94 10.29
CA ILE A 23 -11.90 -16.69 9.73
C ILE A 23 -11.50 -15.78 10.89
N SER A 24 -10.25 -15.31 10.88
CA SER A 24 -9.74 -14.33 11.86
C SER A 24 -9.03 -13.19 11.15
N PHE A 25 -9.17 -11.99 11.73
CA PHE A 25 -8.58 -10.76 11.21
C PHE A 25 -7.47 -10.31 12.17
N ASP A 26 -6.27 -10.11 11.62
CA ASP A 26 -5.14 -9.56 12.37
C ASP A 26 -5.18 -8.02 12.37
N GLU A 27 -4.62 -7.40 13.40
CA GLU A 27 -4.49 -5.95 13.52
C GLU A 27 -3.65 -5.34 12.38
N LYS A 28 -2.76 -6.13 11.76
CA LYS A 28 -1.97 -5.69 10.61
C LYS A 28 -2.79 -5.63 9.31
N GLY A 29 -3.98 -6.24 9.31
CA GLY A 29 -4.89 -6.30 8.15
C GLY A 29 -4.80 -7.60 7.36
N SER A 30 -4.02 -8.57 7.83
CA SER A 30 -3.99 -9.94 7.29
C SER A 30 -5.24 -10.72 7.74
N VAL A 31 -5.63 -11.74 6.96
CA VAL A 31 -6.78 -12.60 7.25
C VAL A 31 -6.36 -14.05 7.21
N SER A 32 -6.52 -14.75 8.32
CA SER A 32 -6.39 -16.20 8.35
C SER A 32 -7.74 -16.84 8.03
N TYR A 33 -7.73 -17.77 7.08
CA TYR A 33 -8.92 -18.49 6.64
C TYR A 33 -8.60 -20.00 6.61
N SER A 34 -9.50 -20.83 7.13
CA SER A 34 -9.38 -22.28 7.06
C SER A 34 -10.74 -22.92 6.85
N ALA A 35 -10.88 -23.69 5.78
CA ALA A 35 -12.06 -24.52 5.52
C ALA A 35 -11.66 -25.85 4.86
N PRO A 36 -11.07 -26.81 5.62
CA PRO A 36 -10.54 -28.07 5.09
C PRO A 36 -11.56 -28.95 4.34
N LEU A 37 -12.84 -28.83 4.70
CA LEU A 37 -13.95 -29.58 4.10
C LEU A 37 -14.62 -28.86 2.93
N MET A 38 -14.09 -27.70 2.53
CA MET A 38 -14.62 -26.95 1.40
C MET A 38 -14.43 -27.75 0.11
N SER A 39 -15.51 -27.91 -0.66
CA SER A 39 -15.41 -28.60 -1.95
C SER A 39 -14.46 -27.86 -2.90
N PRO A 40 -13.71 -28.60 -3.74
CA PRO A 40 -12.89 -28.00 -4.79
C PRO A 40 -13.75 -27.16 -5.74
N SER A 41 -13.12 -26.21 -6.41
CA SER A 41 -13.73 -25.28 -7.38
C SER A 41 -14.73 -24.27 -6.82
N LEU A 42 -15.03 -24.31 -5.51
CA LEU A 42 -15.79 -23.25 -4.85
C LEU A 42 -14.94 -22.00 -4.62
N CYS A 43 -15.60 -20.84 -4.67
CA CYS A 43 -14.98 -19.55 -4.42
C CYS A 43 -14.83 -19.30 -2.91
N ILE A 44 -13.59 -19.15 -2.44
CA ILE A 44 -13.25 -18.81 -1.05
C ILE A 44 -13.61 -17.34 -0.78
N LYS A 45 -13.25 -16.47 -1.73
CA LYS A 45 -13.41 -15.02 -1.62
C LYS A 45 -13.63 -14.40 -3.00
N ASN A 46 -14.65 -13.55 -3.11
CA ASN A 46 -14.90 -12.72 -4.28
C ASN A 46 -14.64 -11.23 -3.97
N TRP A 47 -13.89 -10.56 -4.82
CA TRP A 47 -13.72 -9.10 -4.84
C TRP A 47 -14.32 -8.54 -6.12
N TYR A 48 -15.01 -7.41 -6.04
CA TYR A 48 -15.70 -6.77 -7.17
C TYR A 48 -15.36 -5.28 -7.27
N SER A 49 -15.32 -4.76 -8.50
CA SER A 49 -15.09 -3.34 -8.81
C SER A 49 -16.37 -2.51 -8.83
N GLN A 50 -17.52 -3.16 -8.97
CA GLN A 50 -18.83 -2.55 -8.89
C GLN A 50 -19.82 -3.55 -8.27
N LYS A 51 -20.73 -3.07 -7.42
CA LYS A 51 -21.90 -3.85 -6.97
C LYS A 51 -23.12 -2.96 -7.11
N GLY A 52 -24.22 -3.52 -7.59
CA GLY A 52 -25.47 -2.78 -7.72
C GLY A 52 -25.87 -2.16 -6.38
N PHE A 53 -26.07 -0.83 -6.37
CA PHE A 53 -26.46 -0.03 -5.19
C PHE A 53 -27.71 -0.58 -4.46
N HIS A 54 -28.52 -1.39 -5.13
CA HIS A 54 -29.79 -1.90 -4.63
C HIS A 54 -29.68 -3.18 -3.78
N ILE A 55 -28.52 -3.85 -3.72
CA ILE A 55 -28.38 -5.18 -3.07
C ILE A 55 -27.48 -5.14 -1.82
N SER A 56 -26.58 -4.16 -1.68
CA SER A 56 -25.76 -3.97 -0.46
C SER A 56 -25.22 -2.55 -0.36
N ARG A 57 -25.15 -1.97 0.85
CA ARG A 57 -24.54 -0.64 1.13
C ARG A 57 -23.00 -0.67 1.11
N ASN A 58 -22.39 -1.45 0.21
CA ASN A 58 -20.98 -1.78 0.28
C ASN A 58 -20.21 -1.10 -0.85
N THR A 59 -19.17 -0.37 -0.46
CA THR A 59 -18.20 0.21 -1.39
C THR A 59 -17.39 -0.91 -2.04
N PRO A 60 -17.13 -0.85 -3.36
CA PRO A 60 -16.37 -1.88 -4.07
C PRO A 60 -14.97 -2.10 -3.49
N TYR A 61 -14.48 -3.34 -3.60
CA TYR A 61 -13.16 -3.74 -3.13
C TYR A 61 -12.09 -3.69 -4.20
N LEU A 62 -12.45 -3.45 -5.46
CA LEU A 62 -11.50 -3.34 -6.56
C LEU A 62 -11.52 -1.92 -7.14
N PRO A 63 -10.37 -1.41 -7.61
CA PRO A 63 -10.30 -0.13 -8.29
C PRO A 63 -11.01 -0.18 -9.64
N LEU A 64 -11.29 0.98 -10.22
CA LEU A 64 -11.66 1.08 -11.63
C LEU A 64 -10.38 1.00 -12.47
N LEU A 65 -10.34 0.05 -13.40
CA LEU A 65 -9.26 -0.11 -14.36
C LEU A 65 -9.62 0.56 -15.68
N GLN A 66 -8.60 0.85 -16.50
CA GLN A 66 -8.79 1.52 -17.78
C GLN A 66 -8.89 0.48 -18.90
N PRO A 67 -9.93 0.55 -19.76
CA PRO A 67 -10.07 -0.25 -20.98
C PRO A 67 -8.79 -0.32 -21.82
N GLY A 68 -8.43 -1.52 -22.27
CA GLY A 68 -7.28 -1.77 -23.14
C GLY A 68 -5.91 -1.70 -22.47
N LYS A 69 -5.84 -1.40 -21.16
CA LYS A 69 -4.56 -1.34 -20.44
C LYS A 69 -4.14 -2.71 -19.89
N ARG A 70 -2.82 -2.92 -19.86
CA ARG A 70 -2.19 -4.08 -19.23
C ARG A 70 -1.89 -3.81 -17.76
N TYR A 71 -2.22 -4.79 -16.93
CA TYR A 71 -2.00 -4.79 -15.50
C TYR A 71 -1.31 -6.08 -15.08
N HIS A 72 -0.53 -5.99 -14.01
CA HIS A 72 0.07 -7.09 -13.31
C HIS A 72 -0.73 -7.34 -12.03
N LEU A 73 -1.25 -8.56 -11.84
CA LEU A 73 -1.95 -8.98 -10.62
C LEU A 73 -1.06 -9.90 -9.82
N LYS A 74 -0.94 -9.65 -8.51
CA LYS A 74 -0.23 -10.51 -7.56
C LYS A 74 -1.06 -10.72 -6.30
N ALA A 75 -1.24 -11.96 -5.86
CA ALA A 75 -1.77 -12.27 -4.54
C ALA A 75 -0.65 -12.58 -3.56
N ASN A 76 -0.53 -11.76 -2.53
CA ASN A 76 0.37 -11.98 -1.41
C ASN A 76 -0.37 -12.70 -0.30
N LEU A 77 -0.06 -13.98 -0.13
CA LEU A 77 -0.67 -14.85 0.87
C LEU A 77 0.27 -16.01 1.22
N GLU A 78 0.08 -16.59 2.39
CA GLU A 78 0.75 -17.81 2.86
C GLU A 78 -0.24 -18.97 2.81
N LEU A 79 0.23 -20.17 2.45
CA LEU A 79 -0.56 -21.39 2.43
C LEU A 79 0.36 -22.62 2.44
N GLU A 80 -0.19 -23.83 2.41
CA GLU A 80 0.61 -25.06 2.40
C GLU A 80 1.32 -25.28 1.06
N GLU A 81 0.55 -25.21 -0.03
CA GLU A 81 1.02 -25.49 -1.39
C GLU A 81 0.35 -24.53 -2.37
N THR A 82 1.12 -23.75 -3.13
CA THR A 82 0.58 -22.72 -4.06
C THR A 82 -0.45 -23.24 -5.07
N SER A 83 -0.45 -24.55 -5.36
CA SER A 83 -1.41 -25.26 -6.21
C SER A 83 -2.79 -25.47 -5.56
N SER A 84 -2.92 -25.31 -4.24
CA SER A 84 -4.14 -25.57 -3.46
C SER A 84 -5.20 -24.47 -3.61
N ILE A 85 -4.85 -23.37 -4.27
CA ILE A 85 -5.75 -22.29 -4.66
C ILE A 85 -5.48 -21.84 -6.10
N GLN A 86 -6.42 -21.11 -6.68
CA GLN A 86 -6.27 -20.50 -7.99
C GLN A 86 -6.94 -19.14 -8.04
N LEU A 87 -6.31 -18.15 -8.69
CA LEU A 87 -6.98 -16.90 -9.00
C LEU A 87 -7.83 -17.05 -10.26
N LYS A 88 -9.01 -16.42 -10.25
CA LYS A 88 -9.89 -16.27 -11.40
C LYS A 88 -10.27 -14.79 -11.55
N LEU A 89 -10.23 -14.27 -12.77
CA LEU A 89 -10.67 -12.93 -13.15
C LEU A 89 -11.87 -13.06 -14.09
N ILE A 90 -12.91 -12.26 -13.87
CA ILE A 90 -14.13 -12.28 -14.68
C ILE A 90 -14.45 -10.85 -15.10
N PHE A 91 -14.73 -10.66 -16.38
CA PHE A 91 -15.09 -9.36 -16.96
C PHE A 91 -16.58 -9.30 -17.29
N PHE A 92 -17.15 -8.13 -17.07
CA PHE A 92 -18.57 -7.88 -17.29
C PHE A 92 -18.79 -6.57 -18.04
N ASP A 93 -19.82 -6.53 -18.87
CA ASP A 93 -20.23 -5.33 -19.58
C ASP A 93 -21.13 -4.41 -18.73
N ARG A 94 -21.73 -3.40 -19.38
CA ARG A 94 -22.67 -2.47 -18.73
C ARG A 94 -24.04 -3.08 -18.40
N TYR A 95 -24.39 -4.21 -19.00
CA TYR A 95 -25.63 -4.94 -18.79
C TYR A 95 -25.48 -6.08 -17.77
N ASN A 96 -24.28 -6.20 -17.17
CA ASN A 96 -23.94 -7.25 -16.20
C ASN A 96 -23.87 -8.65 -16.84
N GLU A 97 -23.64 -8.71 -18.15
CA GLU A 97 -23.35 -9.95 -18.87
C GLU A 97 -21.84 -10.25 -18.79
N MET A 98 -21.51 -11.52 -18.53
CA MET A 98 -20.12 -11.98 -18.52
C MET A 98 -19.58 -11.90 -19.95
N LEU A 99 -18.49 -11.16 -20.13
CA LEU A 99 -17.78 -11.05 -21.40
C LEU A 99 -16.75 -12.17 -21.56
N ASP A 100 -15.95 -12.39 -20.52
CA ASP A 100 -14.90 -13.40 -20.52
C ASP A 100 -14.46 -13.74 -19.09
N GLU A 101 -13.77 -14.87 -18.93
CA GLU A 101 -13.14 -15.30 -17.68
C GLU A 101 -11.73 -15.85 -17.91
N TYR A 102 -10.82 -15.47 -17.02
CA TYR A 102 -9.43 -15.89 -17.06
C TYR A 102 -9.05 -16.63 -15.79
N TYR A 103 -8.43 -17.79 -15.96
CA TYR A 103 -7.88 -18.60 -14.87
C TYR A 103 -6.37 -18.45 -14.86
N PHE A 104 -5.85 -17.85 -13.80
CA PHE A 104 -4.41 -17.69 -13.65
C PHE A 104 -3.75 -19.04 -13.35
N SER A 105 -2.58 -19.28 -13.95
CA SER A 105 -1.78 -20.48 -13.67
C SER A 105 -1.02 -20.38 -12.35
N THR A 106 -0.68 -19.16 -11.96
CA THR A 106 0.06 -18.77 -10.75
C THR A 106 -0.77 -17.77 -9.95
N LEU A 107 -0.27 -17.39 -8.76
CA LEU A 107 -0.84 -16.31 -7.97
C LEU A 107 -0.33 -14.92 -8.39
N GLU A 108 0.42 -14.85 -9.48
CA GLU A 108 1.05 -13.64 -10.01
C GLU A 108 1.14 -13.75 -11.53
N ASP A 109 0.48 -12.86 -12.27
CA ASP A 109 0.44 -12.88 -13.73
C ASP A 109 -0.03 -11.52 -14.31
N ASP A 110 0.16 -11.35 -15.60
CA ASP A 110 -0.32 -10.19 -16.35
C ASP A 110 -1.69 -10.46 -16.98
N PHE A 111 -2.51 -9.41 -17.08
CA PHE A 111 -3.76 -9.43 -17.83
C PHE A 111 -4.00 -8.09 -18.52
N VAL A 112 -4.83 -8.10 -19.56
CA VAL A 112 -5.32 -6.89 -20.22
C VAL A 112 -6.76 -6.68 -19.79
N PHE A 113 -7.09 -5.49 -19.30
CA PHE A 113 -8.47 -5.14 -19.01
C PHE A 113 -9.23 -4.94 -20.32
N LEU A 114 -10.26 -5.75 -20.57
CA LEU A 114 -10.98 -5.79 -21.85
C LEU A 114 -11.59 -4.41 -22.19
N GLU A 115 -11.60 -4.06 -23.49
CA GLU A 115 -12.07 -2.75 -23.94
C GLU A 115 -13.56 -2.52 -23.67
N ASP A 116 -14.38 -3.57 -23.86
CA ASP A 116 -15.83 -3.52 -23.66
C ASP A 116 -16.25 -3.77 -22.19
N ALA A 117 -15.30 -4.11 -21.31
CA ALA A 117 -15.59 -4.37 -19.91
C ALA A 117 -15.79 -3.07 -19.13
N VAL A 118 -16.88 -3.04 -18.35
CA VAL A 118 -17.22 -1.92 -17.46
C VAL A 118 -16.84 -2.24 -16.02
N HIS A 119 -16.97 -3.50 -15.62
CA HIS A 119 -16.58 -3.95 -14.30
C HIS A 119 -16.03 -5.38 -14.36
N TYR A 120 -15.41 -5.78 -13.27
CA TYR A 120 -14.72 -7.05 -13.13
C TYR A 120 -14.73 -7.55 -11.70
N GLU A 121 -14.52 -8.87 -11.58
CA GLU A 121 -14.39 -9.59 -10.33
C GLU A 121 -13.09 -10.38 -10.29
N ILE A 122 -12.49 -10.48 -9.12
CA ILE A 122 -11.38 -11.39 -8.83
C ILE A 122 -11.86 -12.38 -7.79
N GLN A 123 -11.63 -13.66 -8.04
CA GLN A 123 -12.04 -14.75 -7.17
C GLN A 123 -10.83 -15.59 -6.75
N LEU A 124 -10.81 -15.96 -5.48
CA LEU A 124 -9.91 -16.99 -4.96
C LEU A 124 -10.64 -18.33 -4.98
N ILE A 125 -10.25 -19.24 -5.87
CA ILE A 125 -10.88 -20.55 -6.07
C ILE A 125 -10.13 -21.61 -5.28
N ASN A 126 -10.87 -22.47 -4.57
CA ASN A 126 -10.31 -23.59 -3.83
C ASN A 126 -9.88 -24.73 -4.76
N LYS A 127 -8.66 -25.24 -4.57
CA LYS A 127 -8.12 -26.48 -5.19
C LYS A 127 -7.58 -27.44 -4.11
N HIS A 128 -8.23 -27.51 -2.95
CA HIS A 128 -7.88 -28.32 -1.76
C HIS A 128 -6.95 -27.64 -0.74
N HIS A 129 -7.17 -26.35 -0.44
CA HIS A 129 -6.49 -25.69 0.70
C HIS A 129 -6.91 -26.30 2.06
N GLN A 130 -6.06 -26.24 3.09
CA GLN A 130 -6.49 -26.48 4.48
C GLN A 130 -6.63 -25.16 5.23
N TRP A 131 -5.67 -24.26 5.04
CA TRP A 131 -5.61 -22.93 5.59
C TRP A 131 -4.88 -21.99 4.61
N LEU A 132 -5.12 -20.70 4.78
CA LEU A 132 -4.34 -19.64 4.15
C LEU A 132 -4.28 -18.43 5.07
N VAL A 133 -3.22 -17.63 4.93
CA VAL A 133 -3.10 -16.29 5.51
C VAL A 133 -2.99 -15.30 4.37
N PHE A 134 -4.06 -14.57 4.11
CA PHE A 134 -4.09 -13.55 3.09
C PHE A 134 -3.53 -12.23 3.63
N HIS A 135 -2.64 -11.58 2.87
CA HIS A 135 -2.15 -10.24 3.19
C HIS A 135 -2.79 -9.17 2.31
N GLU A 136 -2.73 -9.35 0.99
CA GLU A 136 -3.26 -8.39 -0.01
C GLU A 136 -3.27 -8.95 -1.42
N LEU A 137 -4.12 -8.39 -2.29
CA LEU A 137 -3.93 -8.43 -3.74
C LEU A 137 -3.27 -7.11 -4.16
N VAL A 138 -2.32 -7.18 -5.07
CA VAL A 138 -1.65 -6.02 -5.67
C VAL A 138 -1.96 -6.00 -7.16
N ILE A 139 -2.54 -4.91 -7.63
CA ILE A 139 -2.80 -4.66 -9.06
C ILE A 139 -1.95 -3.47 -9.47
N THR A 140 -1.01 -3.69 -10.37
CA THR A 140 -0.04 -2.67 -10.79
C THR A 140 -0.18 -2.42 -12.28
N GLU A 141 -0.29 -1.17 -12.73
CA GLU A 141 -0.19 -0.85 -14.16
C GLU A 141 1.17 -1.34 -14.69
N ASN A 142 1.20 -2.01 -15.85
CA ASN A 142 2.41 -2.65 -16.37
C ASN A 142 3.61 -1.67 -16.48
N THR A 143 3.35 -0.40 -16.80
CA THR A 143 4.37 0.65 -16.86
C THR A 143 5.08 0.87 -15.52
N ILE A 144 4.38 0.67 -14.40
CA ILE A 144 4.94 0.80 -13.05
C ILE A 144 5.72 -0.46 -12.69
N GLN A 145 5.16 -1.64 -12.96
CA GLN A 145 5.80 -2.94 -12.70
C GLN A 145 7.16 -3.05 -13.43
N GLU A 146 7.20 -2.65 -14.71
CA GLU A 146 8.43 -2.64 -15.50
C GLU A 146 9.39 -1.53 -15.04
N GLY A 147 8.87 -0.34 -14.75
CA GLY A 147 9.66 0.86 -14.47
C GLY A 147 10.32 0.92 -13.09
N TYR A 148 9.75 0.23 -12.08
CA TYR A 148 10.17 0.38 -10.69
C TYR A 148 10.62 -0.93 -10.05
N GLN A 149 11.59 -0.83 -9.15
CA GLN A 149 11.91 -1.87 -8.19
C GLN A 149 11.29 -1.50 -6.85
N GLN A 150 10.42 -2.37 -6.32
CA GLN A 150 9.78 -2.18 -5.03
C GLN A 150 10.61 -2.85 -3.92
N GLN A 151 10.76 -2.15 -2.79
CA GLN A 151 11.28 -2.67 -1.54
C GLN A 151 10.30 -2.34 -0.41
N SER A 152 9.98 -3.34 0.42
CA SER A 152 9.25 -3.11 1.68
C SER A 152 10.24 -2.72 2.77
N LEU A 153 10.04 -1.57 3.40
CA LEU A 153 10.89 -1.09 4.48
C LEU A 153 10.37 -1.54 5.85
N ALA A 154 9.06 -1.43 6.00
CA ALA A 154 8.29 -1.85 7.15
C ALA A 154 6.87 -2.18 6.65
N PRO A 155 6.00 -2.83 7.46
CA PRO A 155 4.59 -2.95 7.11
C PRO A 155 4.00 -1.59 6.76
N ASP A 156 3.23 -1.52 5.67
CA ASP A 156 2.61 -0.29 5.16
C ASP A 156 3.60 0.82 4.71
N MET A 157 4.90 0.52 4.58
CA MET A 157 5.93 1.47 4.11
C MET A 157 6.69 0.90 2.90
N TYR A 158 6.53 1.55 1.76
CA TYR A 158 6.98 1.07 0.46
C TYR A 158 7.94 2.05 -0.19
N TYR A 159 9.09 1.56 -0.63
CA TYR A 159 10.06 2.32 -1.40
C TYR A 159 10.12 1.80 -2.83
N TYR A 160 9.99 2.71 -3.79
CA TYR A 160 10.06 2.42 -5.22
C TYR A 160 11.24 3.18 -5.81
N THR A 161 12.21 2.42 -6.33
CA THR A 161 13.36 2.97 -7.05
C THR A 161 13.10 2.89 -8.55
N TYR A 162 13.25 4.00 -9.26
CA TYR A 162 13.11 3.98 -10.72
C TYR A 162 14.31 3.26 -11.36
N LYS A 163 14.05 2.29 -12.25
CA LYS A 163 15.11 1.39 -12.76
C LYS A 163 16.03 2.03 -13.81
N LYS A 164 15.55 2.99 -14.60
CA LYS A 164 16.31 3.46 -15.79
C LYS A 164 17.45 4.42 -15.44
N GLU A 165 17.27 5.26 -14.42
CA GLU A 165 18.27 6.26 -14.04
C GLU A 165 18.42 6.35 -12.53
N VAL A 166 19.64 6.65 -12.05
CA VAL A 166 19.86 7.00 -10.65
C VAL A 166 19.20 8.34 -10.39
N ASN A 167 17.93 8.29 -10.00
CA ASN A 167 17.19 9.50 -9.71
C ASN A 167 17.67 10.09 -8.38
N LYS A 168 17.99 11.38 -8.42
CA LYS A 168 18.34 12.19 -7.26
C LYS A 168 17.11 12.75 -6.58
N LYS A 169 15.93 12.66 -7.19
CA LYS A 169 14.67 13.13 -6.64
C LYS A 169 13.87 11.98 -6.03
N VAL A 170 13.48 12.14 -4.76
CA VAL A 170 12.64 11.19 -4.02
C VAL A 170 11.37 11.92 -3.57
N ARG A 171 10.21 11.39 -3.95
CA ARG A 171 8.91 11.90 -3.49
C ARG A 171 8.47 11.17 -2.23
N LEU A 172 8.35 11.89 -1.13
CA LEU A 172 7.85 11.38 0.15
C LEU A 172 6.35 11.66 0.26
N ILE A 173 5.55 10.60 0.41
CA ILE A 173 4.09 10.67 0.40
C ILE A 173 3.53 9.94 1.62
N PHE A 174 2.80 10.65 2.48
CA PHE A 174 2.03 10.04 3.57
C PHE A 174 0.57 9.85 3.15
N LEU A 175 0.07 8.64 3.29
CA LEU A 175 -1.28 8.25 2.93
C LEU A 175 -2.01 7.73 4.16
N MET A 176 -3.28 8.10 4.29
CA MET A 176 -4.15 7.46 5.28
C MET A 176 -4.48 6.03 4.84
N LYS A 177 -4.28 5.06 5.74
CA LYS A 177 -4.59 3.65 5.52
C LYS A 177 -6.07 3.46 5.22
N LYS A 178 -6.35 2.76 4.12
CA LYS A 178 -7.71 2.36 3.73
C LYS A 178 -7.92 0.87 4.00
N ASN A 179 -9.13 0.52 4.43
CA ASN A 179 -9.48 -0.87 4.80
C ASN A 179 -9.85 -1.75 3.61
N GLN A 180 -10.05 -1.18 2.42
CA GLN A 180 -10.48 -1.91 1.22
C GLN A 180 -9.43 -1.82 0.11
N VAL A 181 -9.24 -0.62 -0.45
CA VAL A 181 -8.27 -0.39 -1.53
C VAL A 181 -7.42 0.82 -1.20
N GLN A 182 -6.12 0.59 -1.12
CA GLN A 182 -5.10 1.64 -1.06
C GLN A 182 -4.55 1.89 -2.46
N GLN A 183 -4.65 3.12 -2.94
CA GLN A 183 -4.07 3.53 -4.24
C GLN A 183 -2.74 4.23 -3.98
N LEU A 184 -1.71 3.83 -4.72
CA LEU A 184 -0.42 4.49 -4.83
C LEU A 184 -0.33 5.11 -6.23
N ARG A 185 -0.12 6.43 -6.28
CA ARG A 185 -0.11 7.20 -7.53
C ARG A 185 1.30 7.60 -7.86
N PHE A 186 1.68 7.34 -9.10
CA PHE A 186 2.96 7.74 -9.63
C PHE A 186 2.69 8.84 -10.67
N HIS A 187 3.44 9.94 -10.61
CA HIS A 187 3.21 11.15 -11.41
C HIS A 187 4.33 11.50 -12.39
N GLU A 188 5.59 11.28 -11.99
CA GLU A 188 6.83 11.49 -12.76
C GLU A 188 7.88 10.41 -12.47
N GLU A 189 8.77 10.15 -13.41
CA GLU A 189 9.80 9.09 -13.35
C GLU A 189 10.88 9.38 -12.29
N THR A 190 10.51 9.31 -11.01
CA THR A 190 11.34 9.60 -9.83
C THR A 190 11.17 8.51 -8.80
N ASP A 191 12.04 8.46 -7.79
CA ASP A 191 11.81 7.53 -6.69
C ASP A 191 10.61 7.96 -5.84
N TYR A 192 9.93 6.98 -5.26
CA TYR A 192 8.79 7.22 -4.36
C TYR A 192 8.99 6.50 -3.04
N LEU A 193 8.71 7.19 -1.95
CA LEU A 193 8.57 6.61 -0.64
C LEU A 193 7.13 6.86 -0.16
N PHE A 194 6.34 5.78 -0.12
CA PHE A 194 4.97 5.79 0.37
C PHE A 194 4.93 5.27 1.81
N CYS A 195 4.39 6.10 2.70
CA CYS A 195 4.11 5.76 4.09
C CYS A 195 2.60 5.71 4.28
N VAL A 196 2.03 4.52 4.41
CA VAL A 196 0.61 4.32 4.67
C VAL A 196 0.37 4.21 6.17
N LEU A 197 -0.46 5.08 6.73
CA LEU A 197 -0.59 5.29 8.16
C LEU A 197 -2.03 5.12 8.63
N ASP A 198 -2.24 4.33 9.68
CA ASP A 198 -3.54 4.25 10.35
C ASP A 198 -3.65 5.38 11.39
N PRO A 199 -4.56 6.36 11.19
CA PRO A 199 -4.69 7.49 12.11
C PRO A 199 -5.19 7.09 13.50
N LYS A 200 -5.72 5.86 13.67
CA LYS A 200 -6.20 5.36 14.96
C LYS A 200 -5.10 4.71 15.79
N LYS A 201 -3.98 4.33 15.17
CA LYS A 201 -2.85 3.70 15.87
C LYS A 201 -1.89 4.77 16.36
N ASN A 202 -1.20 4.46 17.46
CA ASN A 202 -0.11 5.31 17.90
C ASN A 202 1.03 5.24 16.87
N ILE A 203 1.50 6.41 16.43
CA ILE A 203 2.51 6.51 15.38
C ILE A 203 3.83 6.89 16.03
N ASP A 204 4.82 6.01 15.92
CA ASP A 204 6.20 6.32 16.32
C ASP A 204 6.89 7.14 15.22
N ILE A 205 6.85 8.47 15.41
CA ILE A 205 7.44 9.45 14.49
C ILE A 205 8.95 9.21 14.35
N VAL A 206 9.63 8.88 15.44
CA VAL A 206 11.09 8.73 15.46
C VAL A 206 11.47 7.51 14.64
N ALA A 207 10.80 6.37 14.85
CA ALA A 207 11.04 5.16 14.07
C ALA A 207 10.81 5.38 12.57
N ILE A 208 9.68 6.01 12.20
CA ILE A 208 9.38 6.31 10.79
C ILE A 208 10.45 7.23 10.19
N THR A 209 10.81 8.30 10.90
CA THR A 209 11.79 9.28 10.43
C THR A 209 13.16 8.62 10.22
N MET A 210 13.59 7.78 11.15
CA MET A 210 14.86 7.05 11.05
C MET A 210 14.86 6.04 9.90
N LEU A 211 13.74 5.35 9.64
CA LEU A 211 13.61 4.46 8.49
C LEU A 211 13.72 5.22 7.17
N ILE A 212 13.03 6.36 7.05
CA ILE A 212 13.12 7.24 5.87
C ILE A 212 14.57 7.72 5.70
N PHE A 213 15.16 8.25 6.77
CA PHE A 213 16.53 8.75 6.75
C PHE A 213 17.54 7.68 6.32
N ASN A 214 17.44 6.46 6.84
CA ASN A 214 18.31 5.35 6.46
C ASN A 214 18.23 5.00 4.96
N VAL A 215 17.05 5.07 4.36
CA VAL A 215 16.88 4.85 2.91
C VAL A 215 17.51 5.98 2.10
N LEU A 216 17.34 7.22 2.55
CA LEU A 216 17.94 8.38 1.91
C LEU A 216 19.48 8.38 2.02
N LEU A 217 20.03 7.91 3.15
CA LEU A 217 21.48 7.73 3.35
C LEU A 217 22.10 6.78 2.32
N GLN A 218 21.40 5.69 1.97
CA GLN A 218 21.88 4.73 0.97
C GLN A 218 22.05 5.35 -0.42
N LYS A 219 21.36 6.46 -0.72
CA LYS A 219 21.37 7.14 -2.02
C LYS A 219 22.52 8.14 -2.23
N ASN A 220 23.51 8.18 -1.34
CA ASN A 220 24.66 9.11 -1.35
C ASN A 220 24.24 10.58 -1.15
N LEU A 221 24.49 11.07 0.06
CA LEU A 221 23.88 12.23 0.72
C LEU A 221 24.01 13.62 0.06
N ARG A 222 24.81 13.82 -0.99
CA ARG A 222 25.18 15.19 -1.39
C ARG A 222 24.18 15.88 -2.33
N GLU A 223 23.25 15.17 -2.95
CA GLU A 223 22.39 15.75 -4.00
C GLU A 223 20.98 15.13 -4.06
N VAL A 224 20.48 14.49 -3.00
CA VAL A 224 19.12 13.93 -3.01
C VAL A 224 18.09 15.02 -2.74
N HIS A 225 17.23 15.33 -3.71
CA HIS A 225 16.10 16.25 -3.55
C HIS A 225 14.87 15.48 -3.04
N VAL A 226 14.48 15.74 -1.80
CA VAL A 226 13.25 15.15 -1.23
C VAL A 226 12.08 16.11 -1.43
N GLU A 227 11.14 15.72 -2.28
CA GLU A 227 9.90 16.47 -2.48
C GLU A 227 8.80 15.89 -1.60
N PHE A 228 8.18 16.75 -0.79
CA PHE A 228 7.11 16.34 0.10
C PHE A 228 5.73 16.60 -0.52
N ILE A 229 4.96 15.54 -0.78
CA ILE A 229 3.66 15.64 -1.45
C ILE A 229 2.51 15.43 -0.46
N LYS A 230 1.65 16.45 -0.34
CA LYS A 230 0.43 16.42 0.49
C LYS A 230 -0.74 15.89 -0.35
N GLU A 231 -1.01 14.60 -0.22
CA GLU A 231 -2.13 13.95 -0.90
C GLU A 231 -3.49 14.19 -0.22
N ILE A 232 -4.57 13.72 -0.87
CA ILE A 232 -5.93 13.82 -0.34
C ILE A 232 -6.01 13.15 1.04
N ASN A 233 -6.63 13.85 2.02
CA ASN A 233 -6.72 13.46 3.43
C ASN A 233 -5.41 13.53 4.22
N TYR A 234 -4.32 14.09 3.68
CA TYR A 234 -3.11 14.35 4.45
C TYR A 234 -3.41 15.09 5.76
N TYR A 235 -4.27 16.10 5.71
CA TYR A 235 -4.65 16.91 6.88
C TYR A 235 -5.47 16.16 7.94
N ARG A 236 -5.90 14.92 7.66
CA ARG A 236 -6.59 14.06 8.61
C ARG A 236 -5.64 13.08 9.32
N LEU A 237 -4.36 13.07 8.95
CA LEU A 237 -3.33 12.32 9.67
C LEU A 237 -3.03 12.99 11.02
N PRO A 238 -2.49 12.26 12.00
CA PRO A 238 -2.05 12.84 13.27
C PRO A 238 -1.05 13.97 13.04
N GLN A 239 -1.22 15.09 13.76
CA GLN A 239 -0.38 16.30 13.61
C GLN A 239 1.12 16.01 13.79
N ALA A 240 1.45 15.00 14.60
CA ALA A 240 2.75 14.36 14.72
C ALA A 240 3.49 14.17 13.37
N ILE A 241 2.80 13.71 12.33
CA ILE A 241 3.39 13.45 11.01
C ILE A 241 3.92 14.71 10.33
N TYR A 242 3.38 15.89 10.67
CA TYR A 242 3.81 17.15 10.08
C TYR A 242 5.23 17.53 10.53
N GLN A 243 5.73 16.93 11.60
CA GLN A 243 7.10 17.13 12.07
C GLN A 243 8.13 16.33 11.26
N VAL A 244 7.73 15.25 10.57
CA VAL A 244 8.68 14.37 9.86
C VAL A 244 9.51 15.12 8.81
N PRO A 245 8.92 15.94 7.90
CA PRO A 245 9.73 16.69 6.94
C PRO A 245 10.71 17.67 7.61
N ILE A 246 10.33 18.29 8.74
CA ILE A 246 11.21 19.22 9.47
C ILE A 246 12.39 18.48 10.10
N ILE A 247 12.13 17.33 10.74
CA ILE A 247 13.18 16.52 11.36
C ILE A 247 14.13 16.00 10.29
N LEU A 248 13.60 15.56 9.13
CA LEU A 248 14.43 15.13 8.00
C LEU A 248 15.32 16.26 7.46
N ASP A 249 14.78 17.48 7.34
CA ASP A 249 15.55 18.66 6.92
C ASP A 249 16.75 18.91 7.86
N GLN A 250 16.49 18.87 9.17
CA GLN A 250 17.53 19.04 10.19
C GLN A 250 18.58 17.93 10.17
N LEU A 251 18.17 16.68 9.93
CA LEU A 251 19.08 15.53 9.88
C LEU A 251 19.92 15.50 8.60
N MET A 252 19.39 15.99 7.48
CA MET A 252 20.09 16.00 6.19
C MET A 252 20.93 17.27 5.97
N GLY A 253 20.67 18.35 6.71
CA GLY A 253 21.39 19.62 6.59
C GLY A 253 20.94 20.47 5.39
N GLU A 254 21.54 21.65 5.21
CA GLU A 254 21.14 22.67 4.20
C GLU A 254 21.18 22.19 2.72
N SER A 255 21.67 20.98 2.41
CA SER A 255 21.78 20.45 1.04
C SER A 255 20.48 19.90 0.45
N THR A 256 19.44 19.70 1.26
CA THR A 256 18.14 19.19 0.80
C THR A 256 17.10 20.30 0.73
N ASN A 257 16.87 20.84 -0.48
CA ASN A 257 15.69 21.66 -0.73
C ASN A 257 14.43 20.78 -0.62
N ILE A 258 13.90 20.63 0.59
CA ILE A 258 12.55 20.14 0.80
C ILE A 258 11.62 21.29 0.39
N GLU A 259 10.96 21.16 -0.77
CA GLU A 259 9.95 22.12 -1.22
C GLU A 259 8.72 22.05 -0.29
N ALA A 260 8.83 22.70 0.87
CA ALA A 260 7.74 22.86 1.81
C ALA A 260 6.72 23.84 1.21
N THR A 261 5.74 23.34 0.48
CA THR A 261 4.61 24.15 0.03
C THR A 261 3.83 24.69 1.26
N HIS A 262 3.97 26.02 1.40
CA HIS A 262 3.31 27.00 2.27
C HIS A 262 3.75 27.18 3.73
N THR A 263 3.91 28.47 4.04
CA THR A 263 4.77 29.14 5.02
C THR A 263 4.06 29.57 6.31
N GLN A 264 2.83 29.14 6.59
CA GLN A 264 2.06 29.65 7.74
C GLN A 264 2.09 28.77 9.01
N TRP A 265 2.68 27.58 8.97
CA TRP A 265 2.74 26.64 10.10
C TRP A 265 4.13 26.53 10.77
N LEU A 266 5.15 27.15 10.17
CA LEU A 266 6.54 27.08 10.61
C LEU A 266 6.76 27.65 12.02
N ALA A 267 6.04 28.70 12.43
CA ALA A 267 6.27 29.32 13.74
C ALA A 267 5.81 28.43 14.93
N GLN A 268 4.69 27.72 14.79
CA GLN A 268 4.21 26.79 15.82
C GLN A 268 4.97 25.47 15.80
N ALA A 269 5.37 25.00 14.62
CA ALA A 269 6.20 23.82 14.48
C ALA A 269 7.62 24.05 15.02
N GLN A 270 8.20 25.24 14.80
CA GLN A 270 9.51 25.62 15.33
C GLN A 270 9.53 25.55 16.87
N GLN A 271 8.49 26.07 17.53
CA GLN A 271 8.40 26.05 18.98
C GLN A 271 8.32 24.61 19.56
N GLN A 272 7.64 23.69 18.86
CA GLN A 272 7.60 22.27 19.23
C GLN A 272 8.91 21.54 18.91
N VAL A 273 9.58 21.91 17.83
CA VAL A 273 10.87 21.36 17.41
C VAL A 273 11.96 21.77 18.38
N ASP A 274 11.97 23.01 18.86
CA ASP A 274 12.93 23.49 19.88
C ASP A 274 12.77 22.70 21.19
N THR A 275 11.54 22.33 21.55
CA THR A 275 11.27 21.47 22.72
C THR A 275 11.76 20.03 22.50
N MET A 276 11.60 19.50 21.28
CA MET A 276 12.14 18.18 20.91
C MET A 276 13.66 18.16 20.79
N GLN A 277 14.30 19.24 20.33
CA GLN A 277 15.77 19.36 20.28
C GLN A 277 16.37 19.31 21.69
N LEU A 278 15.72 19.95 22.67
CA LEU A 278 16.10 19.82 24.07
C LEU A 278 16.00 18.36 24.55
N ALA A 279 14.94 17.64 24.18
CA ALA A 279 14.77 16.24 24.54
C ALA A 279 15.84 15.33 23.90
N VAL A 280 16.21 15.58 22.63
CA VAL A 280 17.28 14.85 21.94
C VAL A 280 18.65 15.12 22.57
N GLN A 281 18.95 16.37 22.92
CA GLN A 281 20.20 16.71 23.62
C GLN A 281 20.28 16.03 25.00
N VAL A 282 19.16 15.98 25.74
CA VAL A 282 19.08 15.25 27.02
C VAL A 282 19.33 13.76 26.82
N LEU A 283 18.71 13.13 25.81
CA LEU A 283 18.94 11.72 25.49
C LEU A 283 20.39 11.43 25.12
N GLN A 284 21.01 12.28 24.31
CA GLN A 284 22.44 12.17 23.96
C GLN A 284 23.35 12.28 25.20
N GLN A 285 23.04 13.20 26.13
CA GLN A 285 23.81 13.33 27.37
C GLN A 285 23.60 12.15 28.33
N ILE A 286 22.40 11.56 28.39
CA ILE A 286 22.11 10.36 29.19
C ILE A 286 22.89 9.16 28.63
N LEU A 287 22.89 8.98 27.31
CA LEU A 287 23.67 7.94 26.63
C LEU A 287 25.18 8.07 26.90
N LEU A 288 25.72 9.30 26.88
CA LEU A 288 27.12 9.59 27.22
C LEU A 288 27.48 9.36 28.70
N ARG A 289 26.51 9.43 29.62
CA ARG A 289 26.71 9.14 31.05
C ARG A 289 26.66 7.64 31.37
N HIS A 290 25.90 6.87 30.59
CA HIS A 290 25.82 5.40 30.74
C HIS A 290 26.94 4.65 30.02
N SER A 291 27.75 5.34 29.19
CA SER A 291 28.93 4.77 28.51
C SER A 291 30.26 5.03 29.26
N LYS A 292 30.23 5.23 30.58
CA LYS A 292 31.40 5.35 31.45
C LYS A 292 31.35 4.31 32.58
#